data_AF-A0A833LF96-F1
#
_entry.id   AF-A0A833LF96-F1
#
_cell.length_a   1.000
_cell.length_b   1.000
_cell.length_c   1.000
_cell.angle_alpha   90.00
_cell.angle_beta   90.00
_cell.angle_gamma   90.00
#
_symmetry.space_group_name_H-M   'P 1'
#
loop_
_entity.id
_entity.type
_entity.pdbx_description
1 polymer ?
#
loop_
_entity_poly.entity_id
_entity_poly.type
_entity_poly.pdbx_seq_one_letter_code
_entity_poly.pdbx_strand_id
1 'polypeptide(L)'
;AHATATGAASITPEDAFTALMDGKTILDLTEGLQLRRVRVMGAQRIELPGFTDTVRERLTAYGLFHEIISWKLRMFVPTDASGPAVLGRILDRWPVERIGEREAG
;
A
#
# COMPACT_ATOMS: atom_id res chain seq x y z
N ALA A 1 11.36 22.26 -5.68
CA ALA A 1 10.20 21.64 -6.32
C ALA A 1 10.66 20.37 -7.00
N HIS A 2 10.27 19.19 -6.50
CA HIS A 2 10.57 17.91 -7.16
C HIS A 2 9.25 17.18 -7.40
N ALA A 3 8.60 17.54 -8.50
CA ALA A 3 7.42 16.86 -9.00
C ALA A 3 7.79 16.17 -10.32
N THR A 4 8.43 15.01 -10.23
CA THR A 4 8.45 14.05 -11.33
C THR A 4 7.12 13.31 -11.31
N ALA A 5 6.13 13.85 -12.04
CA ALA A 5 4.91 13.13 -12.36
C ALA A 5 5.23 12.06 -13.40
N THR A 6 5.74 10.91 -12.94
CA THR A 6 5.84 9.71 -13.78
C THR A 6 4.45 9.09 -13.83
N GLY A 7 3.68 9.43 -14.86
CA GLY A 7 2.39 8.81 -15.13
C GLY A 7 2.54 7.29 -15.25
N ALA A 8 1.63 6.56 -14.60
CA ALA A 8 1.31 5.15 -14.79
C ALA A 8 2.49 4.28 -15.26
N ALA A 9 3.58 4.23 -14.49
CA ALA A 9 4.51 3.12 -14.65
C ALA A 9 3.74 1.86 -14.28
N SER A 10 3.50 0.99 -15.26
CA SER A 10 2.83 -0.30 -15.10
C SER A 10 3.72 -1.21 -14.24
N ILE A 11 3.72 -0.97 -12.93
CA ILE A 11 4.43 -1.81 -11.98
C ILE A 11 3.62 -3.10 -11.80
N THR A 12 4.29 -4.24 -11.92
CA THR A 12 3.63 -5.52 -11.67
C THR A 12 3.31 -5.66 -10.18
N PRO A 13 2.28 -6.43 -9.78
CA PRO A 13 2.00 -6.64 -8.36
C PRO A 13 3.19 -7.24 -7.60
N GLU A 14 3.99 -8.08 -8.24
CA GLU A 14 5.22 -8.66 -7.68
C GLU A 14 6.31 -7.60 -7.46
N ASP A 15 6.54 -6.72 -8.44
CA ASP A 15 7.51 -5.63 -8.32
C ASP A 15 7.05 -4.61 -7.28
N ALA A 16 5.75 -4.29 -7.25
CA ALA A 16 5.16 -3.40 -6.26
C ALA A 16 5.33 -3.97 -4.85
N PHE A 17 5.04 -5.25 -4.65
CA PHE A 17 5.23 -5.92 -3.37
C PHE A 17 6.70 -5.90 -2.95
N THR A 18 7.61 -6.24 -3.86
CA THR A 18 9.06 -6.23 -3.59
C THR A 18 9.57 -4.84 -3.22
N ALA A 19 9.18 -3.81 -3.99
CA ALA A 19 9.57 -2.42 -3.75
C ALA A 19 9.03 -1.89 -2.41
N LEU A 20 7.77 -2.19 -2.10
CA LEU A 20 7.18 -1.87 -0.80
C LEU A 20 7.89 -2.63 0.33
N MET A 21 8.21 -3.91 0.16
CA MET A 21 8.91 -4.70 1.17
C MET A 21 10.36 -4.25 1.38
N ASP A 22 11.06 -3.73 0.36
CA ASP A 22 12.39 -3.10 0.52
C ASP A 22 12.28 -1.81 1.35
N GLY A 23 11.12 -1.14 1.27
CA GLY A 23 10.73 -0.02 2.13
C GLY A 23 11.37 1.30 1.77
N LYS A 24 11.93 1.40 0.57
CA LYS A 24 12.40 2.64 -0.06
C LYS A 24 11.37 3.24 -1.01
N THR A 25 10.21 2.60 -1.17
CA THR A 25 9.18 3.00 -2.13
C THR A 25 7.87 3.29 -1.43
N ILE A 26 7.16 4.30 -1.95
CA ILE A 26 5.78 4.65 -1.64
C ILE A 26 5.01 4.61 -2.96
N LEU A 27 3.82 4.02 -2.96
CA LEU A 27 2.92 4.07 -4.11
C LEU A 27 1.73 4.94 -3.72
N ASP A 28 1.52 6.03 -4.43
CA ASP A 28 0.29 6.80 -4.35
C ASP A 28 -0.69 6.24 -5.38
N LEU A 29 -1.90 5.91 -4.93
CA LEU A 29 -2.96 5.36 -5.74
C LEU A 29 -4.08 6.39 -5.91
N THR A 30 -4.93 6.18 -6.91
CA THR A 30 -6.14 6.98 -7.10
C THR A 30 -7.01 7.03 -5.84
N GLU A 31 -7.84 8.07 -5.74
CA GLU A 31 -8.69 8.34 -4.57
C GLU A 31 -7.89 8.68 -3.29
N GLY A 32 -6.62 9.07 -3.43
CA GLY A 32 -5.78 9.51 -2.32
C GLY A 32 -5.34 8.38 -1.39
N LEU A 33 -5.44 7.13 -1.83
CA LEU A 33 -4.89 5.99 -1.12
C LEU A 33 -3.38 5.93 -1.32
N GLN A 34 -2.68 5.36 -0.35
CA GLN A 34 -1.22 5.20 -0.42
C GLN A 34 -0.83 3.80 0.05
N LEU A 35 0.25 3.26 -0.48
CA LEU A 35 0.90 2.06 0.04
C LEU A 35 2.31 2.40 0.46
N ARG A 36 2.68 1.97 1.68
CA ARG A 36 4.02 2.18 2.22
C ARG A 36 4.42 1.11 3.21
N ARG A 37 5.72 0.88 3.37
CA ARG A 37 6.24 0.06 4.48
C ARG A 37 6.22 0.84 5.78
N VAL A 38 5.73 0.20 6.84
CA VAL A 38 5.79 0.69 8.21
C VAL A 38 6.31 -0.42 9.12
N ARG A 39 6.95 -0.02 10.21
CA ARG A 39 7.23 -0.93 11.33
C ARG A 39 6.18 -0.71 12.40
N VAL A 40 5.48 -1.78 12.77
CA VAL A 40 4.47 -1.77 13.82
C VAL A 40 4.74 -2.92 14.75
N MET A 41 4.86 -2.65 16.06
CA MET A 41 5.16 -3.67 17.08
C MET A 41 6.34 -4.58 16.69
N GLY A 42 7.40 -3.99 16.13
CA GLY A 42 8.59 -4.72 15.69
C GLY A 42 8.49 -5.44 14.33
N ALA A 43 7.29 -5.62 13.78
CA ALA A 43 7.06 -6.27 12.49
C ALA A 43 7.08 -5.27 11.32
N GLN A 44 7.67 -5.67 10.18
CA GLN A 44 7.56 -4.92 8.92
C GLN A 44 6.23 -5.24 8.25
N ARG A 45 5.47 -4.21 7.92
CA ARG A 45 4.14 -4.32 7.31
C ARG A 45 3.97 -3.33 6.18
N ILE A 46 3.13 -3.69 5.21
CA ILE A 46 2.68 -2.77 4.17
C ILE A 46 1.35 -2.20 4.63
N GLU A 47 1.33 -0.90 4.91
CA GLU A 47 0.12 -0.18 5.35
C GLU A 47 -0.55 0.50 4.16
N LEU A 48 -1.89 0.49 4.16
CA LEU A 48 -2.74 1.30 3.30
C LEU A 48 -3.49 2.36 4.14
N PRO A 49 -2.97 3.60 4.30
CA PRO A 49 -3.72 4.69 4.90
C PRO A 49 -4.68 5.37 3.91
N GLY A 50 -5.54 6.27 4.41
CA GLY A 50 -6.39 7.13 3.59
C GLY A 50 -7.76 6.54 3.22
N PHE A 51 -8.11 5.36 3.72
CA PHE A 51 -9.40 4.72 3.45
C PHE A 51 -10.55 5.33 4.27
N THR A 52 -11.75 5.30 3.70
CA THR A 52 -13.03 5.54 4.39
C THR A 52 -13.66 4.21 4.84
N ASP A 53 -14.66 4.23 5.72
CA ASP A 53 -15.36 3.01 6.15
C ASP A 53 -15.96 2.21 4.99
N THR A 54 -16.51 2.89 3.98
CA THR A 54 -17.03 2.23 2.77
C THR A 54 -15.93 1.53 1.97
N VAL A 55 -14.73 2.13 1.91
CA VAL A 55 -13.58 1.53 1.21
C VAL A 55 -12.99 0.39 2.05
N ARG A 56 -12.99 0.50 3.38
CA ARG A 56 -12.52 -0.55 4.30
C ARG A 56 -13.17 -1.89 4.02
N GLU A 57 -14.50 -1.94 3.90
CA GLU A 57 -15.21 -3.20 3.64
C GLU A 57 -14.75 -3.85 2.33
N ARG A 58 -14.54 -3.06 1.27
CA ARG A 58 -14.02 -3.55 -0.01
C ARG A 58 -12.59 -4.03 0.09
N LEU A 59 -11.72 -3.29 0.78
CA LEU A 59 -10.33 -3.67 1.01
C LEU A 59 -10.24 -5.01 1.77
N THR A 60 -11.07 -5.21 2.79
CA THR A 60 -11.16 -6.49 3.49
C THR A 60 -11.60 -7.61 2.56
N ALA A 61 -12.60 -7.37 1.69
CA ALA A 61 -13.05 -8.34 0.70
C ALA A 61 -11.95 -8.71 -0.32
N TYR A 62 -11.02 -7.79 -0.61
CA TYR A 62 -9.86 -8.06 -1.47
C TYR A 62 -8.74 -8.85 -0.79
N GLY A 63 -8.74 -8.92 0.54
CA GLY A 63 -7.79 -9.69 1.34
C GLY A 63 -6.90 -8.87 2.27
N LEU A 64 -7.13 -7.56 2.40
CA LEU A 64 -6.48 -6.77 3.44
C LEU A 64 -7.06 -7.12 4.80
N PHE A 65 -6.26 -6.95 5.84
CA PHE A 65 -6.71 -7.09 7.21
C PHE A 65 -6.51 -5.78 7.96
N HIS A 66 -7.32 -5.59 9.00
CA HIS A 66 -7.18 -4.44 9.89
C HIS A 66 -6.81 -4.86 11.29
N GLU A 67 -6.03 -4.02 11.95
CA GLU A 67 -5.75 -4.12 13.38
C GLU A 67 -5.91 -2.75 14.04
N ILE A 68 -6.21 -2.78 15.33
CA ILE A 68 -6.19 -1.58 16.17
C ILE A 68 -4.80 -1.47 16.77
N ILE A 69 -4.05 -0.45 16.36
CA ILE A 69 -2.67 -0.20 16.80
C ILE A 69 -2.66 1.17 17.47
N SER A 70 -2.35 1.21 18.77
CA SER A 70 -2.45 2.43 19.58
C SER A 70 -3.74 3.17 19.23
N TRP A 71 -4.89 2.62 19.66
CA TRP A 71 -6.25 3.19 19.51
C TRP A 71 -6.74 3.50 18.07
N LYS A 72 -5.90 3.34 17.05
CA LYS A 72 -6.22 3.64 15.66
C LYS A 72 -6.36 2.37 14.84
N LEU A 73 -7.45 2.27 14.08
CA LEU A 73 -7.61 1.22 13.07
C LEU A 73 -6.65 1.46 11.91
N ARG A 74 -5.89 0.44 11.54
CA ARG A 74 -4.93 0.48 10.43
C ARG A 74 -5.16 -0.71 9.52
N MET A 75 -5.02 -0.49 8.22
CA MET A 75 -5.20 -1.52 7.19
C MET A 75 -3.83 -1.95 6.67
N PHE A 76 -3.68 -3.25 6.48
CA PHE A 76 -2.44 -3.85 6.05
C PHE A 76 -2.66 -4.87 4.93
N VAL A 77 -1.69 -4.93 4.01
CA VAL A 77 -1.58 -6.00 3.03
C VAL A 77 -0.87 -7.20 3.68
N PRO A 78 -1.30 -8.44 3.42
CA PRO A 78 -0.54 -9.64 3.81
C PRO A 78 0.91 -9.58 3.30
N THR A 79 1.86 -9.94 4.16
CA THR A 79 3.29 -9.97 3.81
C THR A 79 3.78 -11.37 3.47
N ASP A 80 2.87 -12.33 3.33
CA ASP A 80 3.15 -13.70 2.89
C ASP A 80 2.99 -13.84 1.36
N ALA A 81 3.00 -15.07 0.85
CA ALA A 81 2.89 -15.37 -0.57
C ALA A 81 1.58 -14.87 -1.22
N SER A 82 0.54 -14.55 -0.44
CA SER A 82 -0.70 -13.95 -0.96
C SER A 82 -0.59 -12.45 -1.22
N GLY A 83 0.42 -11.78 -0.67
CA GLY A 83 0.62 -10.33 -0.74
C GLY A 83 0.57 -9.77 -2.17
N PRO A 84 1.35 -10.31 -3.13
CA PRO A 84 1.29 -9.87 -4.52
C PRO A 84 -0.09 -10.01 -5.16
N ALA A 85 -0.81 -11.11 -4.89
CA ALA A 85 -2.15 -11.33 -5.44
C ALA A 85 -3.19 -10.34 -4.86
N VAL A 86 -3.09 -10.02 -3.57
CA VAL A 86 -3.93 -8.99 -2.93
C VAL A 86 -3.59 -7.61 -3.50
N LEU A 87 -2.30 -7.29 -3.67
CA LEU A 87 -1.87 -6.05 -4.32
C LEU A 87 -2.40 -5.94 -5.75
N GLY A 88 -2.38 -7.01 -6.55
CA GLY A 88 -2.92 -6.98 -7.91
C GLY A 88 -4.36 -6.51 -7.95
N ARG A 89 -5.22 -7.05 -7.06
CA ARG A 89 -6.62 -6.61 -6.94
C ARG A 89 -6.75 -5.14 -6.55
N ILE A 90 -5.85 -4.66 -5.68
CA ILE A 90 -5.82 -3.25 -5.26
C ILE A 90 -5.41 -2.36 -6.41
N LEU A 91 -4.34 -2.70 -7.12
CA LEU A 91 -3.81 -1.90 -8.23
C LEU A 91 -4.75 -1.91 -9.46
N ASP A 92 -5.49 -2.99 -9.67
CA ASP A 92 -6.54 -3.07 -10.69
C ASP A 92 -7.71 -2.12 -10.39
N ARG A 93 -8.06 -1.98 -9.11
CA ARG A 93 -9.19 -1.14 -8.67
C ARG A 93 -8.81 0.31 -8.45
N TRP A 94 -7.62 0.54 -7.88
CA TRP A 94 -7.03 1.83 -7.57
C TRP A 94 -5.66 1.90 -8.24
N PRO A 95 -5.61 2.33 -9.52
CA PRO A 95 -4.37 2.44 -10.27
C PRO A 95 -3.33 3.33 -9.56
N VAL A 96 -2.05 3.04 -9.80
CA VAL A 96 -0.94 3.86 -9.30
C VAL A 96 -0.93 5.20 -10.02
N GLU A 97 -1.02 6.29 -9.25
CA GLU A 97 -0.86 7.65 -9.76
C GLU A 97 0.61 8.08 -9.74
N ARG A 98 1.36 7.66 -8.71
CA ARG A 98 2.76 8.03 -8.53
C ARG A 98 3.54 6.96 -7.78
N ILE A 99 4.78 6.73 -8.22
CA ILE A 99 5.78 5.96 -7.49
C ILE A 99 6.78 6.97 -6.90
N GLY A 100 6.82 7.04 -5.58
CA GLY A 100 7.72 7.92 -4.82
C GLY A 100 8.78 7.14 -4.06
N GLU A 101 9.88 7.82 -3.74
CA GLU A 101 10.88 7.31 -2.82
C GLU A 101 10.48 7.64 -1.38
N ARG A 102 10.61 6.66 -0.47
CA ARG A 102 10.48 6.90 0.96
C ARG A 102 11.79 7.49 1.44
N GLU A 103 11.80 8.78 1.74
CA GLU A 103 12.92 9.37 2.46
C GLU A 103 13.06 8.65 3.81
N ALA A 104 14.23 8.06 4.05
CA ALA A 104 14.53 7.37 5.29
C ALA A 104 14.65 8.42 6.41
N GLY A 105 13.54 8.68 7.09
CA GLY A 105 13.51 9.33 8.40
C GLY A 105 13.68 8.32 9.53
#